data_AF-G2GNT2-F1
#
_entry.id   AF-G2GNT2-F1
#
_cell.length_a   1.000
_cell.length_b   1.000
_cell.length_c   1.000
_cell.angle_alpha   90.00
_cell.angle_beta   90.00
_cell.angle_gamma   90.00
#
_symmetry.space_group_name_H-M   'P 1'
#
loop_
_entity.id
_entity.type
_entity.pdbx_description
1 polymer ?
#
loop_
_entity_poly.entity_id
_entity_poly.type
_entity_poly.pdbx_seq_one_letter_code
_entity_poly.pdbx_strand_id
1 'polypeptide(L)' 'MIPVWYHACMAMTLRLPDDLDAKLSERARREGRSKQELAIEAIRDAQDRAELKVDDVLAELMESDAEILDYLK' A
#
# COMPACT_ATOMS: atom_id res chain seq x y z
N MET A 1 -16.12 -19.66 -6.01
CA MET A 1 -15.69 -18.76 -4.92
C MET A 1 -14.57 -19.47 -4.17
N ILE A 2 -13.37 -18.89 -4.07
CA ILE A 2 -12.23 -19.52 -3.40
C ILE A 2 -12.21 -19.05 -1.93
N PRO A 3 -12.07 -19.94 -0.93
CA PRO A 3 -12.07 -19.55 0.49
C PRO A 3 -10.89 -18.66 0.88
N VAL A 4 -11.09 -17.70 1.80
CA VAL A 4 -10.04 -16.77 2.26
C VAL A 4 -8.84 -17.49 2.90
N TRP A 5 -9.09 -18.59 3.62
CA TRP A 5 -8.01 -19.41 4.21
C TRP A 5 -7.06 -20.00 3.15
N TYR A 6 -7.57 -20.28 1.94
CA TYR A 6 -6.75 -20.76 0.82
C TYR A 6 -5.75 -19.69 0.40
N HIS A 7 -6.14 -18.42 0.36
CA HIS A 7 -5.25 -17.30 0.03
C HIS A 7 -4.22 -17.00 1.14
N ALA A 8 -4.52 -17.35 2.40
CA ALA A 8 -3.57 -17.24 3.49
C ALA A 8 -2.47 -18.31 3.43
N CYS A 9 -2.79 -19.51 2.94
CA CYS A 9 -1.86 -20.64 2.86
C CYS A 9 -1.15 -20.79 1.50
N MET A 10 -1.76 -20.33 0.40
CA MET A 10 -1.17 -20.39 -0.93
C MET A 10 -0.34 -19.14 -1.24
N ALA A 11 0.93 -19.36 -1.57
CA ALA A 11 1.77 -18.31 -2.13
C ALA A 11 1.23 -17.89 -3.50
N MET A 12 0.86 -16.62 -3.64
CA MET A 12 0.39 -16.05 -4.90
C MET A 12 1.58 -15.44 -5.66
N THR A 13 1.71 -15.79 -6.94
CA THR A 13 2.76 -15.23 -7.80
C THR A 13 2.33 -13.87 -8.34
N LEU A 14 2.96 -12.80 -7.85
CA LEU A 14 2.81 -11.46 -8.42
C LEU A 14 3.52 -11.40 -9.78
N ARG A 15 2.77 -11.10 -10.85
CA ARG A 15 3.36 -10.83 -12.17
C ARG A 15 3.67 -9.35 -12.29
N LEU A 16 4.96 -9.05 -12.46
CA LEU A 16 5.45 -7.70 -12.68
C LEU A 16 5.89 -7.54 -14.14
N PRO A 17 5.77 -6.34 -14.72
CA PRO A 17 6.50 -5.98 -15.94
C PRO A 17 8.01 -6.22 -15.77
N ASP A 18 8.67 -6.66 -16.84
CA ASP A 18 10.08 -7.12 -16.80
C ASP A 18 11.03 -6.07 -16.18
N ASP A 19 10.84 -4.78 -16.49
CA ASP A 19 11.64 -3.69 -15.96
C ASP A 19 11.53 -3.55 -14.42
N LEU A 20 10.35 -3.84 -13.87
CA LEU A 20 10.11 -3.77 -12.43
C LEU A 20 10.63 -5.02 -11.73
N ASP A 21 10.50 -6.20 -12.34
CA ASP A 21 11.12 -7.42 -11.79
C ASP A 21 12.65 -7.31 -11.75
N ALA A 22 13.27 -6.73 -12.77
CA ALA A 22 14.71 -6.51 -12.81
C ALA A 22 15.18 -5.60 -11.67
N LYS A 23 14.48 -4.48 -11.44
CA LYS A 23 14.78 -3.55 -10.33
C LYS A 23 14.59 -4.22 -8.97
N LEU A 24 13.53 -4.99 -8.80
CA LEU A 24 13.25 -5.71 -7.56
C LEU A 24 14.29 -6.82 -7.31
N SER A 25 14.73 -7.50 -8.37
CA SER A 25 15.79 -8.52 -8.33
C SER A 25 17.12 -7.94 -7.87
N GLU A 26 17.50 -6.78 -8.41
CA GLU A 26 18.73 -6.12 -8.03
C GLU A 26 18.69 -5.65 -6.58
N ARG A 27 17.55 -5.08 -6.14
CA ARG A 27 17.34 -4.71 -4.73
C ARG A 27 17.45 -5.91 -3.80
N ALA A 28 16.81 -7.03 -4.15
CA ALA A 28 16.89 -8.30 -3.41
C ALA A 28 18.33 -8.80 -3.28
N ARG A 29 19.09 -8.76 -4.38
CA ARG A 29 20.50 -9.16 -4.39
C ARG A 29 21.36 -8.27 -3.49
N ARG A 30 21.17 -6.95 -3.56
CA ARG A 30 21.93 -5.98 -2.76
C ARG A 30 21.65 -6.08 -1.26
N GLU A 31 20.39 -6.34 -0.90
CA GLU A 31 19.96 -6.40 0.50
C GLU A 31 20.05 -7.82 1.10
N GLY A 32 20.32 -8.84 0.28
CA GLY A 32 20.36 -10.24 0.72
C GLY A 32 19.00 -10.78 1.16
N ARG A 33 17.91 -10.17 0.67
CA ARG A 33 16.52 -10.47 1.06
C ARG A 33 15.76 -11.10 -0.10
N SER A 34 14.64 -11.76 0.20
CA SER A 34 13.82 -12.36 -0.86
C SER A 34 13.07 -11.28 -1.64
N LYS A 35 12.85 -11.50 -2.95
CA LYS A 35 12.05 -10.58 -3.79
C LYS A 35 10.65 -10.36 -3.21
N GLN A 36 10.03 -11.41 -2.68
CA GLN A 36 8.67 -11.37 -2.15
C GLN A 36 8.59 -10.54 -0.86
N GLU A 37 9.58 -10.65 0.00
CA GLU A 37 9.67 -9.84 1.21
C GLU A 37 9.79 -8.35 0.88
N LEU A 38 10.64 -7.99 -0.09
CA LEU A 38 10.78 -6.61 -0.56
C LEU A 38 9.52 -6.08 -1.26
N ALA A 39 8.79 -6.94 -1.98
CA ALA A 39 7.52 -6.58 -2.59
C ALA A 39 6.46 -6.27 -1.52
N ILE A 40 6.38 -7.09 -0.47
CA ILE A 40 5.45 -6.88 0.65
C ILE A 40 5.79 -5.57 1.37
N GLU A 41 7.06 -5.32 1.66
CA GLU A 41 7.52 -4.07 2.27
C GLU A 41 7.16 -2.85 1.40
N ALA A 42 7.46 -2.90 0.10
CA ALA A 42 7.16 -1.79 -0.80
C ALA A 42 5.66 -1.46 -0.88
N ILE A 43 4.79 -2.48 -0.78
CA ILE A 43 3.34 -2.29 -0.72
C ILE A 43 2.93 -1.63 0.60
N ARG A 44 3.44 -2.10 1.74
CA ARG A 44 3.17 -1.50 3.05
C ARG A 44 3.62 -0.05 3.10
N ASP A 45 4.84 0.23 2.68
CA ASP A 45 5.37 1.59 2.60
C ASP A 45 4.51 2.49 1.70
N ALA A 46 3.96 1.95 0.61
CA ALA A 46 3.08 2.70 -0.28
C ALA A 46 1.71 2.96 0.37
N GLN A 47 1.18 2.02 1.15
CA GLN A 47 -0.04 2.18 1.93
C GLN A 47 0.15 3.21 3.05
N ASP A 48 1.21 3.10 3.84
CA ASP A 48 1.52 4.05 4.92
C ASP A 48 1.67 5.48 4.38
N ARG A 49 2.37 5.64 3.24
CA ARG A 49 2.48 6.95 2.57
C ARG A 49 1.14 7.45 2.00
N ALA A 50 0.22 6.57 1.67
CA ALA A 50 -1.10 6.95 1.18
C ALA A 50 -2.02 7.33 2.35
N GLU A 51 -2.00 6.59 3.46
CA GLU A 51 -2.77 6.88 4.67
C GLU A 51 -2.38 8.25 5.25
N LEU A 52 -1.08 8.54 5.37
CA LEU A 52 -0.61 9.86 5.82
C LEU A 52 -1.14 11.02 4.96
N LYS A 53 -1.24 10.82 3.64
CA LYS A 53 -1.80 11.82 2.73
C LYS A 53 -3.32 11.93 2.84
N VAL A 54 -4.01 10.83 3.14
CA VAL A 54 -5.45 10.84 3.36
C VAL A 54 -5.79 11.58 4.65
N ASP A 55 -5.02 11.38 5.72
CA ASP A 55 -5.20 12.10 6.98
C ASP A 55 -4.97 13.60 6.83
N ASP A 56 -3.94 14.02 6.08
CA ASP A 56 -3.67 15.44 5.80
C ASP A 56 -4.79 16.09 4.98
N VAL A 57 -5.29 15.41 3.93
CA VAL A 57 -6.41 15.91 3.11
C VAL A 57 -7.72 15.89 3.89
N LEU A 58 -7.93 14.89 4.75
CA LEU A 58 -9.10 14.80 5.62
C LEU A 58 -9.08 15.89 6.69
N ALA A 59 -7.90 16.23 7.24
CA ALA A 59 -7.74 17.33 8.19
C ALA A 59 -8.05 18.69 7.54
N GLU A 60 -7.58 18.93 6.32
CA GLU A 60 -7.89 20.14 5.54
C GLU A 60 -9.39 20.24 5.22
N LEU A 61 -10.05 19.11 4.93
CA LEU A 61 -11.49 19.05 4.68
C LEU A 61 -12.30 19.28 5.98
N MET A 62 -11.88 18.70 7.11
CA MET A 62 -12.52 18.89 8.40
C MET A 62 -12.37 20.33 8.94
N GLU A 63 -11.27 21.01 8.62
CA GLU A 63 -11.08 22.44 8.93
C GLU A 63 -11.98 23.33 8.06
N SER A 64 -12.21 22.92 6.81
CA SER A 64 -13.12 23.61 5.88
C SER A 64 -14.61 23.38 6.17
N ASP A 65 -14.99 22.19 6.66
CA ASP A 65 -16.38 21.80 6.93
C ASP A 65 -16.92 22.26 8.30
N ALA A 66 -16.10 22.90 9.14
CA ALA A 66 -16.57 23.52 10.38
C ALA A 66 -17.59 24.66 10.14
N GLU A 67 -17.58 25.29 8.96
CA GLU A 67 -18.59 26.29 8.56
C GLU A 67 -19.91 25.66 8.08
N ILE A 68 -19.90 24.41 7.59
CA ILE A 68 -21.11 23.76 7.04
C ILE A 68 -21.97 23.14 8.16
N LEU A 69 -21.35 22.68 9.25
CA LEU A 69 -22.05 22.08 10.40
C LEU A 69 -22.87 23.09 11.24
N ASP A 70 -22.69 24.40 11.05
CA ASP A 70 -23.53 25.42 11.72
C ASP A 70 -24.88 25.64 11.01
N TYR A 71 -25.05 25.18 9.76
CA TYR A 71 -26.27 25.38 8.97
C TYR A 71 -27.32 24.26 9.13
N LEU A 72 -27.03 23.22 9.93
CA LEU A 72 -27.97 22.11 10.23
C LEU A 72 -28.49 22.13 11.67
N LYS A 73 -28.60 23.32 12.27
CA LYS A 73 -29.25 23.53 13.58
C LYS A 73 -30.54 24.32 13.43
#